data_AF-V9IB95-F1
#
_entry.id   AF-V9IB95-F1
#
_cell.length_a   1.000
_cell.length_b   1.000
_cell.length_c   1.000
_cell.angle_alpha   90.00
_cell.angle_beta   90.00
_cell.angle_gamma   90.00
#
_symmetry.space_group_name_H-M   'P 1'
#
loop_
_entity.id
_entity.type
_entity.pdbx_description
1 polymer ?
#
loop_
_entity_poly.entity_id
_entity_poly.type
_entity_poly.pdbx_seq_one_letter_code
_entity_poly.pdbx_strand_id
1 'polypeptide(L)'
;MWVNIVLDDKLKMELKGLLYPVFCHLYLEMLHAGNRQAAIQFLKTHQNEFNSETEKDFLEELSSVFSVQDIELRPLVNSFRTRKYKVDMSDVAHLCLQQFLSKHGHIILMQIINTHVTIIKKMNVPETDTEGCVKTSESNTKRRRRRRGRRMKDKEKRMWGGGK
;
A
#
# COMPACT_ATOMS: atom_id res chain seq x y z
N MET A 1 -16.02 3.38 -12.26
CA MET A 1 -14.73 4.11 -12.14
C MET A 1 -13.87 3.81 -13.37
N TRP A 2 -13.27 4.81 -14.02
CA TRP A 2 -12.50 4.65 -15.28
C TRP A 2 -11.37 3.60 -15.18
N VAL A 3 -10.70 3.50 -14.03
CA VAL A 3 -9.65 2.49 -13.81
C VAL A 3 -10.16 1.06 -14.05
N ASN A 4 -11.44 0.77 -13.80
CA ASN A 4 -11.99 -0.58 -13.96
C ASN A 4 -12.25 -0.98 -15.41
N ILE A 5 -12.33 -0.01 -16.34
CA ILE A 5 -12.51 -0.27 -17.78
C ILE A 5 -11.19 -0.37 -18.54
N VAL A 6 -10.05 -0.11 -17.88
CA VAL A 6 -8.72 -0.36 -18.45
C VAL A 6 -8.54 -1.86 -18.63
N LEU A 7 -8.25 -2.28 -19.87
CA LEU A 7 -8.15 -3.69 -20.26
C LEU A 7 -6.87 -4.36 -19.78
N ASP A 8 -5.77 -3.60 -19.72
CA ASP A 8 -4.49 -4.09 -19.25
C ASP A 8 -4.49 -4.16 -17.71
N ASP A 9 -4.42 -5.39 -17.17
CA ASP A 9 -4.44 -5.63 -15.74
C ASP A 9 -3.22 -5.03 -15.01
N LYS A 10 -2.05 -4.97 -15.66
CA LYS A 10 -0.84 -4.37 -15.07
C LYS A 10 -1.03 -2.87 -14.93
N LEU A 11 -1.50 -2.19 -15.98
CA LEU A 11 -1.82 -0.75 -15.91
C LEU A 11 -2.91 -0.47 -14.87
N LYS A 12 -3.95 -1.31 -14.82
CA LYS A 12 -5.03 -1.19 -13.85
C LYS A 12 -4.52 -1.30 -12.42
N MET A 13 -3.61 -2.22 -12.13
CA MET A 13 -3.01 -2.35 -10.81
C MET A 13 -2.15 -1.15 -10.43
N GLU A 14 -1.37 -0.61 -11.35
CA GLU A 14 -0.60 0.62 -11.13
C GLU A 14 -1.49 1.83 -10.83
N LEU A 15 -2.58 2.00 -11.59
CA LEU A 15 -3.55 3.06 -11.39
C LEU A 15 -4.33 2.91 -10.06
N LYS A 16 -4.63 1.67 -9.64
CA LYS A 16 -5.28 1.41 -8.35
C LYS A 16 -4.42 1.86 -7.16
N GLY A 17 -3.09 1.78 -7.27
CA GLY A 17 -2.17 2.26 -6.22
C GLY A 17 -2.29 3.76 -5.91
N LEU A 18 -2.88 4.54 -6.81
CA LEU A 18 -3.14 5.97 -6.62
C LEU A 18 -4.44 6.26 -5.85
N LEU A 19 -5.40 5.33 -5.86
CA LEU A 19 -6.76 5.59 -5.37
C LEU A 19 -6.78 5.88 -3.87
N TYR A 20 -5.99 5.14 -3.08
CA TYR A 20 -5.93 5.32 -1.64
C TYR A 20 -5.45 6.72 -1.21
N PRO A 21 -4.27 7.22 -1.64
CA PRO A 21 -3.84 8.54 -1.24
C PRO A 21 -4.77 9.65 -1.75
N VAL A 22 -5.29 9.52 -2.96
CA VAL A 22 -6.25 10.51 -3.52
C VAL A 22 -7.54 10.52 -2.71
N PHE A 23 -8.06 9.35 -2.33
CA PHE A 23 -9.25 9.21 -1.49
C PHE A 23 -9.08 9.91 -0.13
N CYS A 24 -7.98 9.63 0.58
CA CYS A 24 -7.70 10.26 1.86
C CYS A 24 -7.56 11.79 1.74
N HIS A 25 -6.86 12.29 0.71
CA HIS A 25 -6.72 13.73 0.51
C HIS A 25 -8.02 14.41 0.09
N LEU A 26 -8.87 13.78 -0.73
CA LEU A 26 -10.20 14.31 -1.06
C LEU A 26 -11.05 14.50 0.19
N TYR A 27 -11.04 13.53 1.11
CA TYR A 27 -11.75 13.65 2.37
C TYR A 27 -11.26 14.87 3.18
N LEU A 28 -9.95 15.03 3.32
CA LEU A 28 -9.36 16.16 4.03
C LEU A 28 -9.68 17.51 3.35
N GLU A 29 -9.66 17.57 2.02
CA GLU A 29 -10.03 18.76 1.25
C GLU A 29 -11.50 19.14 1.44
N MET A 30 -12.41 18.15 1.50
CA MET A 30 -13.82 18.41 1.80
C MET A 30 -14.02 18.99 3.21
N LEU A 31 -13.23 18.55 4.19
CA LEU A 31 -13.25 19.13 5.55
C LEU A 31 -12.71 20.57 5.55
N HIS A 32 -11.63 20.84 4.80
CA HIS A 32 -11.09 22.20 4.62
C HIS A 32 -12.08 23.14 3.97
N ALA A 33 -12.86 22.66 3.00
CA ALA A 33 -13.94 23.41 2.37
C ALA A 33 -15.18 23.62 3.27
N GLY A 34 -15.18 23.10 4.50
CA GLY A 34 -16.32 23.18 5.43
C GLY A 34 -17.46 22.18 5.14
N ASN A 35 -17.29 21.30 4.15
CA ASN A 35 -18.32 20.36 3.68
C ASN A 35 -18.32 19.04 4.49
N ARG A 36 -18.42 19.16 5.82
CA ARG A 36 -18.29 18.02 6.76
C ARG A 36 -19.22 16.85 6.43
N GLN A 37 -20.50 17.09 6.18
CA GLN A 37 -21.46 16.01 5.94
C GLN A 37 -21.16 15.25 4.65
N ALA A 38 -20.78 15.97 3.59
CA ALA A 38 -20.37 15.36 2.32
C ALA A 38 -19.09 14.53 2.50
N ALA A 39 -18.11 15.03 3.27
CA ALA A 39 -16.89 14.30 3.59
C ALA A 39 -17.20 12.97 4.31
N ILE A 40 -18.01 13.01 5.36
CA ILE A 40 -18.40 11.82 6.13
C ILE A 40 -19.12 10.80 5.24
N GLN A 41 -20.04 11.26 4.40
CA GLN A 41 -20.75 10.39 3.47
C GLN A 41 -19.80 9.76 2.45
N PHE A 42 -18.90 10.56 1.87
CA PHE A 42 -17.88 10.10 0.94
C PHE A 42 -16.98 9.01 1.55
N LEU A 43 -16.49 9.23 2.77
CA LEU A 43 -15.66 8.26 3.47
C LEU A 43 -16.41 6.94 3.67
N LYS A 44 -17.63 6.99 4.23
CA LYS A 44 -18.45 5.81 4.50
C LYS A 44 -18.77 5.00 3.23
N THR A 45 -19.03 5.68 2.12
CA THR A 45 -19.40 5.03 0.86
C THR A 45 -18.23 4.25 0.25
N HIS A 46 -17.00 4.74 0.35
CA HIS A 46 -15.87 4.23 -0.43
C HIS A 46 -14.74 3.60 0.39
N GLN A 47 -14.68 3.78 1.71
CA GLN A 47 -13.58 3.26 2.54
C GLN A 47 -13.39 1.74 2.42
N ASN A 48 -14.45 0.98 2.12
CA ASN A 48 -14.40 -0.47 1.98
C ASN A 48 -13.71 -0.95 0.69
N GLU A 49 -13.40 -0.05 -0.24
CA GLU A 49 -12.61 -0.37 -1.44
C GLU A 49 -11.13 -0.65 -1.07
N PHE A 50 -10.67 -0.17 0.10
CA PHE A 50 -9.30 -0.33 0.61
C PHE A 50 -9.25 -1.41 1.67
N ASN A 51 -8.47 -2.46 1.42
CA ASN A 51 -8.56 -3.70 2.19
C ASN A 51 -7.26 -4.16 2.83
N SER A 52 -6.13 -3.51 2.57
CA SER A 52 -4.90 -3.84 3.28
C SER A 52 -4.99 -3.40 4.75
N GLU A 53 -4.31 -4.14 5.62
CA GLU A 53 -4.27 -3.87 7.06
C GLU A 53 -3.81 -2.42 7.35
N THR A 54 -2.74 -1.98 6.69
CA THR A 54 -2.20 -0.63 6.81
C THR A 54 -3.17 0.47 6.36
N GLU A 55 -3.97 0.22 5.32
CA GLU A 55 -4.97 1.20 4.86
C GLU A 55 -6.11 1.29 5.87
N LYS A 56 -6.59 0.15 6.38
CA LYS A 56 -7.70 0.08 7.35
C LYS A 56 -7.36 0.80 8.64
N ASP A 57 -6.18 0.57 9.20
CA ASP A 57 -5.74 1.20 10.44
C ASP A 57 -5.76 2.73 10.34
N PHE A 58 -5.26 3.27 9.22
CA PHE A 58 -5.29 4.72 9.01
C PHE A 58 -6.70 5.24 8.69
N LEU A 59 -7.54 4.48 7.98
CA LEU A 59 -8.93 4.86 7.70
C LEU A 59 -9.78 4.90 8.97
N GLU A 60 -9.51 4.02 9.93
CA GLU A 60 -10.13 4.06 11.26
C GLU A 60 -9.79 5.37 11.97
N GLU A 61 -8.52 5.76 12.00
CA GLU A 61 -8.07 7.05 12.53
C GLU A 61 -8.76 8.22 11.80
N LEU A 62 -8.74 8.20 10.46
CA LEU A 62 -9.32 9.23 9.60
C LEU A 62 -10.83 9.38 9.81
N SER A 63 -11.55 8.28 10.11
CA SER A 63 -13.00 8.28 10.32
C SER A 63 -13.48 9.08 11.53
N SER A 64 -12.54 9.42 12.43
CA SER A 64 -12.79 10.19 13.64
C SER A 64 -12.29 11.64 13.56
N VAL A 65 -11.94 12.11 12.36
CA VAL A 65 -11.54 13.49 12.04
C VAL A 65 -12.73 14.21 11.41
N PHE A 66 -13.25 15.29 11.97
CA PHE A 66 -14.47 15.93 11.44
C PHE A 66 -14.33 17.43 11.11
N SER A 67 -13.15 17.99 11.36
CA SER A 67 -12.87 19.42 11.22
C SER A 67 -11.40 19.66 10.91
N VAL A 68 -11.07 20.90 10.53
CA VAL A 68 -9.67 21.31 10.33
C VAL A 68 -8.88 21.23 11.64
N GLN A 69 -9.50 21.57 12.76
CA GLN A 69 -8.88 21.47 14.08
C GLN A 69 -8.51 20.02 14.43
N ASP A 70 -9.38 19.05 14.11
CA ASP A 70 -9.09 17.64 14.35
C ASP A 70 -7.88 17.15 13.55
N ILE A 71 -7.69 17.66 12.32
CA ILE A 71 -6.53 17.34 11.47
C ILE A 71 -5.24 17.79 12.15
N GLU A 72 -5.22 19.02 12.69
CA GLU A 72 -4.04 19.60 13.33
C GLU A 72 -3.68 18.91 14.64
N LEU A 73 -4.69 18.51 15.41
CA LEU A 73 -4.54 17.84 16.71
C LEU A 73 -4.14 16.37 16.61
N ARG A 74 -4.29 15.75 15.43
CA ARG A 74 -3.94 14.34 15.20
C ARG A 74 -2.63 14.21 14.44
N PRO A 75 -1.52 13.84 15.11
CA PRO A 75 -0.20 13.82 14.50
C PRO A 75 -0.10 12.90 13.29
N LEU A 76 -0.79 11.75 13.31
CA LEU A 76 -0.77 10.78 12.21
C LEU A 76 -1.44 11.35 10.94
N VAL A 77 -2.59 12.00 11.10
CA VAL A 77 -3.35 12.62 10.00
C VAL A 77 -2.60 13.84 9.45
N ASN A 78 -2.06 14.69 10.33
CA ASN A 78 -1.24 15.83 9.92
C ASN A 78 0.04 15.39 9.17
N SER A 79 0.68 14.33 9.67
CA SER A 79 1.84 13.71 9.02
C SER A 79 1.51 13.13 7.65
N PHE A 80 0.32 12.54 7.48
CA PHE A 80 -0.14 12.11 6.17
C PHE A 80 -0.38 13.30 5.24
N ARG A 81 -1.12 14.32 5.71
CA ARG A 81 -1.46 15.53 4.95
C ARG A 81 -0.24 16.26 4.37
N THR A 82 0.84 16.32 5.15
CA THR A 82 2.04 17.11 4.83
C THR A 82 3.08 16.36 4.00
N ARG A 83 2.96 15.03 3.85
CA ARG A 83 3.89 14.23 3.07
C ARG A 83 3.33 13.91 1.69
N LYS A 84 4.23 13.77 0.71
CA LYS A 84 3.87 13.20 -0.58
C LYS A 84 3.87 11.68 -0.52
N TYR A 85 2.74 11.08 -0.87
CA TYR A 85 2.59 9.64 -0.99
C TYR A 85 3.34 9.14 -2.23
N LYS A 86 4.11 8.07 -2.10
CA LYS A 86 4.89 7.51 -3.20
C LYS A 86 4.07 6.44 -3.92
N VAL A 87 3.90 6.58 -5.23
CA VAL A 87 3.19 5.62 -6.07
C VAL A 87 4.10 5.20 -7.21
N ASP A 88 4.37 3.90 -7.30
CA ASP A 88 5.14 3.35 -8.40
C ASP A 88 4.24 3.18 -9.65
N MET A 89 4.60 3.82 -10.75
CA MET A 89 3.80 3.84 -11.98
C MET A 89 4.71 3.85 -13.21
N SER A 90 4.34 3.13 -14.27
CA SER A 90 5.01 3.21 -15.56
C SER A 90 4.67 4.52 -16.29
N ASP A 91 5.50 4.91 -17.26
CA ASP A 91 5.22 6.09 -18.10
C ASP A 91 3.88 5.95 -18.83
N VAL A 92 3.53 4.74 -19.28
CA VAL A 92 2.26 4.47 -19.97
C VAL A 92 1.08 4.71 -19.04
N ALA A 93 1.09 4.15 -17.83
CA ALA A 93 0.01 4.37 -16.86
C ALA A 93 -0.11 5.86 -16.49
N HIS A 94 1.02 6.55 -16.30
CA HIS A 94 1.01 7.98 -15.99
C HIS A 94 0.40 8.82 -17.12
N LEU A 95 0.76 8.55 -18.38
CA LEU A 95 0.20 9.23 -19.54
C LEU A 95 -1.31 8.98 -19.66
N CYS A 96 -1.77 7.73 -19.50
CA CYS A 96 -3.20 7.40 -19.51
C CYS A 96 -3.97 8.18 -18.44
N LEU A 97 -3.43 8.26 -17.22
CA LEU A 97 -4.03 9.03 -16.13
C LEU A 97 -4.14 10.52 -16.50
N GLN A 98 -3.04 11.13 -16.98
CA GLN A 98 -3.02 12.54 -17.34
C GLN A 98 -4.02 12.86 -18.47
N GLN A 99 -4.08 12.01 -19.49
CA GLN A 99 -5.03 12.15 -20.59
C GLN A 99 -6.48 12.07 -20.11
N PHE A 100 -6.81 11.08 -19.25
CA PHE A 100 -8.15 10.95 -18.68
C PHE A 100 -8.55 12.19 -17.86
N LEU A 101 -7.71 12.59 -16.91
CA LEU A 101 -8.03 13.72 -16.03
C LEU A 101 -8.17 15.03 -16.81
N SER A 102 -7.33 15.26 -17.83
CA SER A 102 -7.39 16.46 -18.66
C SER A 102 -8.61 16.46 -19.57
N LYS A 103 -8.88 15.32 -20.25
CA LYS A 103 -10.01 15.18 -21.18
C LYS A 103 -11.36 15.42 -20.49
N HIS A 104 -11.50 14.98 -19.25
CA HIS A 104 -12.74 15.10 -18.48
C HIS A 104 -12.78 16.33 -17.55
N GLY A 105 -11.76 17.19 -17.57
CA GLY A 105 -11.74 18.41 -16.75
C GLY A 105 -11.71 18.15 -15.25
N HIS A 106 -11.09 17.05 -14.81
CA HIS A 106 -10.98 16.69 -13.39
C HIS A 106 -9.88 17.46 -12.66
N ILE A 107 -10.03 18.79 -12.61
CA ILE A 107 -9.01 19.73 -12.11
C ILE A 107 -8.64 19.45 -10.64
N ILE A 108 -9.64 19.20 -9.77
CA ILE A 108 -9.41 18.92 -8.35
C ILE A 108 -8.55 17.66 -8.15
N LEU A 109 -8.86 16.58 -8.89
CA LEU A 109 -8.07 15.35 -8.82
C LEU A 109 -6.64 15.59 -9.30
N MET A 110 -6.47 16.31 -10.40
CA MET A 110 -5.15 16.67 -10.93
C MET A 110 -4.34 17.47 -9.90
N GLN A 111 -4.95 18.46 -9.24
CA GLN A 111 -4.31 19.27 -8.20
C GLN A 111 -3.88 18.41 -6.99
N ILE A 112 -4.76 17.53 -6.51
CA ILE A 112 -4.47 16.65 -5.39
C ILE A 112 -3.29 15.74 -5.72
N ILE A 113 -3.29 15.12 -6.90
CA ILE A 113 -2.22 14.23 -7.35
C ILE A 113 -0.89 15.00 -7.42
N ASN A 114 -0.86 16.15 -8.09
CA ASN A 114 0.37 16.94 -8.24
C ASN A 114 0.94 17.43 -6.90
N THR A 115 0.04 17.76 -5.95
CA THR A 115 0.42 18.31 -4.64
C THR A 115 0.88 17.20 -3.69
N HIS A 116 0.15 16.09 -3.63
CA HIS A 116 0.28 15.10 -2.57
C HIS A 116 0.85 13.75 -3.02
N VAL A 117 1.14 13.56 -4.31
CA VAL A 117 1.69 12.29 -4.81
C VAL A 117 3.02 12.53 -5.51
N THR A 118 3.98 11.65 -5.23
CA THR A 118 5.23 11.52 -5.97
C THR A 118 5.16 10.24 -6.79
N ILE A 119 5.23 10.38 -8.11
CA ILE A 119 5.22 9.25 -9.03
C ILE A 119 6.64 8.73 -9.21
N ILE A 120 6.86 7.47 -8.87
CA ILE A 120 8.15 6.79 -9.02
C ILE A 120 8.06 5.93 -10.28
N LYS A 121 8.92 6.23 -11.26
CA LYS A 121 8.89 5.53 -12.54
C LYS A 121 9.34 4.08 -12.38
N LYS A 122 8.46 3.14 -12.72
CA LYS A 122 8.85 1.73 -12.86
C LYS A 122 9.62 1.56 -14.18
N MET A 123 10.90 1.22 -14.08
CA MET A 123 11.65 0.75 -15.25
C MET A 123 11.16 -0.67 -15.57
N ASN A 124 10.56 -0.86 -16.74
CA ASN A 124 10.29 -2.21 -17.24
C ASN A 124 11.65 -2.85 -17.52
N VAL A 125 12.16 -3.65 -16.58
CA VAL A 125 13.17 -4.64 -16.93
C VAL A 125 12.44 -5.64 -17.81
N PRO A 126 12.85 -5.85 -19.08
CA PRO A 126 12.27 -6.91 -19.89
C PRO A 126 12.48 -8.22 -19.12
N GLU A 127 11.39 -8.87 -18.76
CA GLU A 127 11.43 -10.25 -18.29
C GLU A 127 12.04 -11.04 -19.45
N THR A 128 13.30 -11.43 -19.32
CA THR A 128 13.94 -12.33 -20.29
C THR A 128 13.18 -13.64 -20.22
N ASP A 129 12.53 -14.01 -21.32
CA ASP A 129 11.93 -15.32 -21.53
C ASP A 129 12.97 -16.41 -21.21
N THR A 130 12.84 -17.01 -20.02
CA THR A 130 13.47 -18.30 -19.72
C THR A 130 12.38 -19.36 -19.73
N GLU A 131 11.96 -19.77 -20.92
CA GLU A 131 11.30 -21.07 -21.12
C GLU A 131 12.34 -22.14 -21.45
N GLY A 132 12.47 -23.11 -20.52
CA GLY A 132 12.70 -24.52 -20.82
C GLY A 132 14.11 -25.09 -20.68
N CYS A 133 14.36 -25.90 -19.64
CA CYS A 133 14.57 -27.36 -19.81
C CYS A 133 14.73 -28.10 -18.46
N VAL A 134 13.76 -28.99 -18.20
CA VAL A 134 13.82 -30.28 -17.48
C VAL A 134 14.26 -30.38 -16.00
N LYS A 135 13.34 -31.03 -15.28
CA LYS A 135 13.29 -31.51 -13.89
C LYS A 135 14.57 -32.18 -13.38
N THR A 136 14.91 -31.91 -12.13
CA THR A 136 15.26 -32.97 -11.17
C THR A 136 14.87 -32.57 -9.76
N SER A 137 14.28 -33.54 -9.07
CA SER A 137 13.93 -33.60 -7.66
C SER A 137 14.98 -33.00 -6.73
N GLU A 138 14.57 -32.23 -5.72
CA GLU A 138 14.77 -32.61 -4.31
C GLU A 138 14.12 -31.63 -3.33
N SER A 139 13.32 -32.23 -2.46
CA SER A 139 12.54 -31.64 -1.38
C SER A 139 13.45 -30.94 -0.37
N ASN A 140 13.56 -29.62 -0.46
CA ASN A 140 14.34 -28.81 0.49
C ASN A 140 13.55 -28.51 1.77
N THR A 141 13.11 -29.56 2.48
CA THR A 141 12.51 -29.46 3.83
C THR A 141 13.54 -29.73 4.94
N LYS A 142 14.80 -29.32 4.74
CA LYS A 142 15.90 -29.63 5.66
C LYS A 142 16.73 -28.41 6.05
N ARG A 143 16.09 -27.27 6.29
CA ARG A 143 16.77 -26.06 6.82
C ARG A 143 16.00 -25.30 7.89
N ARG A 144 15.37 -25.99 8.87
CA ARG A 144 14.88 -25.29 10.08
C ARG A 144 14.69 -26.11 11.37
N ARG A 145 15.33 -27.29 11.50
CA ARG A 145 15.28 -28.11 12.73
C ARG A 145 16.65 -28.46 13.33
N ARG A 146 17.69 -27.65 13.11
CA ARG A 146 19.06 -27.90 13.62
C ARG A 146 19.50 -27.09 14.85
N ARG A 147 18.59 -26.42 15.59
CA ARG A 147 18.99 -25.59 16.75
C ARG A 147 18.38 -25.93 18.12
N ARG A 148 17.63 -27.02 18.30
CA ARG A 148 17.09 -27.38 19.64
C ARG A 148 17.54 -28.72 20.24
N GLY A 149 18.26 -29.58 19.52
CA GLY A 149 18.67 -30.91 20.01
C GLY A 149 20.06 -31.03 20.64
N ARG A 150 20.84 -29.95 20.73
CA ARG A 150 22.27 -30.00 21.12
C ARG A 150 22.59 -29.34 22.47
N ARG A 151 21.58 -29.07 23.31
CA ARG A 151 21.76 -28.46 24.64
C ARG A 151 21.29 -29.32 25.82
N MET A 152 20.89 -30.57 25.56
CA MET A 152 20.48 -31.51 26.62
C MET A 152 21.46 -32.67 26.86
N LYS A 153 22.29 -33.05 25.88
CA LYS A 153 23.21 -34.19 26.04
C LYS A 153 24.48 -33.89 26.87
N ASP A 154 24.79 -32.62 27.14
CA ASP A 154 25.96 -32.24 27.94
C ASP A 154 25.67 -32.07 29.44
N LYS A 155 24.39 -32.02 29.85
CA LYS A 155 24.02 -31.98 31.28
C LYS A 155 23.89 -33.36 31.92
N GLU A 156 23.61 -34.40 31.13
CA GLU A 156 23.37 -35.75 31.65
C GLU A 156 24.65 -36.58 31.81
N LYS A 157 25.69 -36.30 31.00
CA LYS A 157 27.02 -36.93 31.13
C LYS A 157 27.87 -36.44 32.32
N ARG A 158 27.40 -35.44 33.08
CA ARG A 158 28.08 -34.91 34.27
C ARG A 158 27.51 -35.45 35.59
N MET A 159 26.40 -36.18 35.59
CA MET A 159 25.75 -36.61 36.83
C MET A 159 25.95 -38.09 37.21
N TRP A 160 26.40 -38.99 36.31
CA TRP A 160 26.48 -40.43 36.62
C TRP A 160 27.64 -41.16 35.93
N GLY A 161 28.86 -40.91 36.36
CA GLY A 161 30.01 -41.77 36.08
C GLY A 161 31.21 -41.29 36.90
N GLY A 162 31.78 -42.04 37.82
CA GLY A 162 31.50 -43.36 38.36
C GLY A 162 32.53 -43.51 39.47
N GLY A 163 32.06 -43.65 40.71
CA GLY A 163 32.93 -43.87 41.86
C GLY A 163 33.25 -45.35 41.99
N LYS A 164 34.53 -45.66 41.82
CA LYS A 164 35.31 -46.83 42.26
C LYS A 164 34.79 -48.23 41.91
#